data_AF-A0A554IUJ3-F1
#
_entry.id   AF-A0A554IUJ3-F1
#
_cell.length_a   1.000
_cell.length_b   1.000
_cell.length_c   1.000
_cell.angle_alpha   90.00
_cell.angle_beta   90.00
_cell.angle_gamma   90.00
#
_symmetry.space_group_name_H-M   'P 1'
#
loop_
_entity.id
_entity.type
_entity.pdbx_description
1 polymer ?
#
loop_
_entity_poly.entity_id
_entity_poly.type
_entity_poly.pdbx_seq_one_letter_code
_entity_poly.pdbx_strand_id
1 'polypeptide(L)'
;MSVRAYFNEAKIKKLPSFTSKRYPDNSGDDMRVMNQQLLREGDRLYMMLGDHETIPGGLEDACEEVTLHEFFPMLAKRETGIYRHKSAEAELDEQHMGGKNRIDYAFSASAKNIGDAKELLRLVRAGGIRPSESYETPQGGMSRKDLEAEVERLRRVTRIADKDYVELRSLNTGLNELAEELRTSWWPLCSKRGMRARLFTIRDTAHDSRT
;
A
#
# COMPACT_ATOMS: atom_id res chain seq x y z
N MET A 1 -18.66 14.33 -10.71
CA MET A 1 -19.01 13.24 -9.78
C MET A 1 -18.73 11.91 -10.48
N SER A 2 -18.23 10.92 -9.77
CA SER A 2 -17.99 9.56 -10.28
C SER A 2 -18.68 8.57 -9.36
N VAL A 3 -19.56 7.74 -9.90
CA VAL A 3 -20.29 6.73 -9.13
C VAL A 3 -19.97 5.35 -9.69
N ARG A 4 -19.57 4.43 -8.82
CA ARG A 4 -19.29 3.03 -9.15
C ARG A 4 -20.23 2.15 -8.34
N ALA A 5 -20.81 1.15 -8.99
CA ALA A 5 -21.51 0.06 -8.31
C ALA A 5 -20.67 -1.21 -8.42
N TYR A 6 -20.35 -1.82 -7.28
CA TYR A 6 -19.60 -3.06 -7.17
C TYR A 6 -20.56 -4.23 -7.01
N PHE A 7 -20.27 -5.32 -7.69
CA PHE A 7 -21.15 -6.48 -7.77
C PHE A 7 -20.46 -7.78 -7.38
N ASN A 8 -21.27 -8.68 -6.84
CA ASN A 8 -20.88 -10.05 -6.59
C ASN A 8 -20.75 -10.81 -7.93
N GLU A 9 -19.53 -11.24 -8.26
CA GLU A 9 -19.24 -11.92 -9.53
C GLU A 9 -20.06 -13.21 -9.71
N ALA A 10 -20.27 -13.99 -8.65
CA ALA A 10 -21.00 -15.25 -8.72
C ALA A 10 -22.50 -15.04 -8.98
N LYS A 11 -23.08 -13.93 -8.51
CA LYS A 11 -24.47 -13.57 -8.81
C LYS A 11 -24.60 -13.03 -10.24
N ILE A 12 -23.70 -12.15 -10.66
CA ILE A 12 -23.72 -11.55 -12.00
C ILE A 12 -23.59 -12.61 -13.10
N LYS A 13 -22.65 -13.55 -12.96
CA LYS A 13 -22.43 -14.60 -13.98
C LYS A 13 -23.61 -15.57 -14.14
N LYS A 14 -24.53 -15.64 -13.17
CA LYS A 14 -25.74 -16.45 -13.25
C LYS A 14 -26.89 -15.75 -13.96
N LEU A 15 -26.78 -14.44 -14.22
CA LEU A 15 -27.83 -13.69 -14.89
C LEU A 15 -27.89 -14.09 -16.37
N PRO A 16 -29.10 -14.33 -16.93
CA PRO A 16 -29.26 -14.70 -18.34
C PRO A 16 -28.69 -13.67 -19.33
N SER A 17 -28.63 -12.41 -18.90
CA SER A 17 -28.14 -11.28 -19.68
C SER A 17 -26.62 -11.09 -19.61
N PHE A 18 -25.89 -11.92 -18.86
CA PHE A 18 -24.44 -11.82 -18.75
C PHE A 18 -23.76 -12.44 -19.98
N THR A 19 -22.82 -11.70 -20.56
CA THR A 19 -21.98 -12.17 -21.66
C THR A 19 -20.52 -11.81 -21.38
N SER A 20 -19.60 -12.76 -21.59
CA SER A 20 -18.16 -12.52 -21.58
C SER A 20 -17.56 -12.90 -22.93
N LYS A 21 -16.83 -11.99 -23.56
CA LYS A 21 -16.09 -12.25 -24.81
C LYS A 21 -14.64 -11.84 -24.65
N ARG A 22 -13.72 -12.78 -24.84
CA ARG A 22 -12.29 -12.49 -24.78
C ARG A 22 -11.89 -11.50 -25.86
N TYR A 23 -11.09 -10.49 -25.51
CA TYR A 23 -10.56 -9.54 -26.47
C TYR A 23 -9.58 -10.23 -27.44
N PRO A 24 -9.55 -9.83 -28.73
CA PRO A 24 -8.65 -10.43 -29.73
C PRO A 24 -7.15 -10.29 -29.38
N ASP A 25 -6.79 -9.27 -28.62
CA ASP A 25 -5.43 -8.95 -28.19
C ASP A 25 -4.99 -9.68 -26.90
N ASN A 26 -5.84 -10.53 -26.33
CA ASN A 26 -5.65 -11.21 -25.04
C ASN A 26 -5.49 -10.27 -23.83
N SER A 27 -5.90 -8.99 -23.93
CA SER A 27 -5.84 -8.02 -22.82
C SER A 27 -6.85 -8.30 -21.69
N GLY A 28 -7.84 -9.16 -21.94
CA GLY A 28 -8.86 -9.55 -20.97
C GLY A 28 -10.17 -9.95 -21.65
N ASP A 29 -11.28 -9.76 -20.94
CA ASP A 29 -12.63 -10.06 -21.42
C ASP A 29 -13.51 -8.78 -21.49
N ASP A 30 -14.24 -8.59 -22.59
CA ASP A 30 -15.40 -7.69 -22.69
C ASP A 30 -16.57 -8.35 -21.97
N MET A 31 -16.76 -7.99 -20.69
CA MET A 31 -17.85 -8.45 -19.86
C MET A 31 -19.00 -7.45 -19.92
N ARG A 32 -20.21 -7.96 -20.18
CA ARG A 32 -21.43 -7.15 -20.21
C ARG A 32 -22.57 -7.83 -19.49
N VAL A 33 -23.46 -7.03 -18.91
CA VAL A 33 -24.72 -7.47 -18.34
C VAL A 33 -25.80 -6.46 -18.70
N MET A 34 -26.95 -6.91 -19.23
CA MET A 34 -28.03 -6.02 -19.67
C MET A 34 -27.55 -4.91 -20.65
N ASN A 35 -26.65 -5.27 -21.58
CA ASN A 35 -25.96 -4.34 -22.50
C ASN A 35 -25.07 -3.27 -21.85
N GLN A 36 -24.89 -3.29 -20.52
CA GLN A 36 -23.96 -2.43 -19.80
C GLN A 36 -22.60 -3.09 -19.64
N GLN A 37 -21.53 -2.31 -19.78
CA GLN A 37 -20.17 -2.81 -19.63
C GLN A 37 -19.83 -3.00 -18.14
N LEU A 38 -19.23 -4.15 -17.83
CA LEU A 38 -18.64 -4.44 -16.53
C LEU A 38 -17.13 -4.32 -16.64
N LEU A 39 -16.54 -3.60 -15.69
CA LEU A 39 -15.12 -3.42 -15.55
C LEU A 39 -14.63 -4.22 -14.35
N ARG A 40 -13.33 -4.49 -14.30
CA ARG A 40 -12.68 -5.23 -13.20
C ARG A 40 -11.69 -4.32 -12.49
N GLU A 41 -11.76 -4.29 -11.16
CA GLU A 41 -10.80 -3.64 -10.27
C GLU A 41 -10.37 -4.67 -9.23
N GLY A 42 -9.18 -5.24 -9.42
CA GLY A 42 -8.73 -6.42 -8.67
C GLY A 42 -9.69 -7.59 -8.84
N ASP A 43 -10.25 -8.07 -7.74
CA ASP A 43 -11.18 -9.22 -7.70
C ASP A 43 -12.66 -8.81 -7.79
N ARG A 44 -12.96 -7.51 -7.91
CA ARG A 44 -14.34 -7.01 -7.92
C ARG A 44 -14.75 -6.57 -9.32
N LEU A 45 -15.98 -6.92 -9.68
CA LEU A 45 -16.64 -6.39 -10.87
C LEU A 45 -17.39 -5.12 -10.50
N TYR A 46 -17.28 -4.10 -11.35
CA TYR A 46 -17.99 -2.85 -11.15
C TYR A 46 -18.55 -2.29 -12.45
N MET A 47 -19.55 -1.42 -12.30
CA MET A 47 -20.13 -0.61 -13.37
C MET A 47 -19.96 0.86 -13.03
N MET A 48 -19.49 1.63 -14.00
CA MET A 48 -19.54 3.09 -13.91
C MET A 48 -20.98 3.53 -14.17
N LEU A 49 -21.65 4.07 -13.17
CA LEU A 49 -23.02 4.56 -13.33
C LEU A 49 -23.05 5.97 -13.95
N GLY A 50 -21.93 6.69 -13.95
CA GLY A 50 -21.86 8.04 -14.50
C GLY A 50 -22.88 8.97 -13.81
N ASP A 51 -23.74 9.59 -14.61
CA ASP A 51 -24.84 10.44 -14.13
C ASP A 51 -26.13 9.66 -13.84
N HIS A 52 -26.17 8.34 -14.10
CA HIS A 52 -27.35 7.53 -13.82
C HIS A 52 -27.60 7.44 -12.32
N GLU A 53 -28.84 7.72 -11.92
CA GLU A 53 -29.20 7.85 -10.50
C GLU A 53 -29.46 6.51 -9.80
N THR A 54 -29.59 5.44 -10.57
CA THR A 54 -30.04 4.13 -10.08
C THR A 54 -29.25 3.01 -10.72
N ILE A 55 -29.01 1.96 -9.93
CA ILE A 55 -28.53 0.68 -10.45
C ILE A 55 -29.61 0.14 -11.41
N PRO A 56 -29.25 -0.35 -12.61
CA PRO A 56 -30.23 -0.95 -13.51
C PRO A 56 -31.03 -2.07 -12.84
N GLY A 57 -32.35 -2.05 -13.00
CA GLY A 57 -33.26 -3.02 -12.39
C GLY A 57 -32.87 -4.46 -12.72
N GLY A 58 -32.81 -5.33 -11.71
CA GLY A 58 -32.32 -6.71 -11.84
C GLY A 58 -30.86 -6.91 -11.45
N LEU A 59 -30.08 -5.84 -11.24
CA LEU A 59 -28.72 -5.90 -10.69
C LEU A 59 -28.64 -5.51 -9.21
N GLU A 60 -29.74 -5.02 -8.63
CA GLU A 60 -29.82 -4.57 -7.23
C GLU A 60 -29.41 -5.67 -6.25
N ASP A 61 -29.93 -6.90 -6.42
CA ASP A 61 -29.61 -8.04 -5.56
C ASP A 61 -28.15 -8.53 -5.69
N ALA A 62 -27.50 -8.19 -6.80
CA ALA A 62 -26.11 -8.52 -7.06
C ALA A 62 -25.16 -7.41 -6.60
N CYS A 63 -25.67 -6.19 -6.35
CA CYS A 63 -24.85 -5.08 -5.90
C CYS A 63 -24.52 -5.25 -4.42
N GLU A 64 -23.23 -5.17 -4.11
CA GLU A 64 -22.72 -5.28 -2.74
C GLU A 64 -22.48 -3.90 -2.13
N GLU A 65 -22.02 -2.96 -2.96
CA GLU A 65 -21.54 -1.66 -2.52
C GLU A 65 -21.59 -0.66 -3.67
N VAL A 66 -21.87 0.59 -3.34
CA VAL A 66 -21.77 1.74 -4.24
C VAL A 66 -20.74 2.68 -3.68
N THR A 67 -19.81 3.15 -4.51
CA THR A 67 -18.92 4.25 -4.15
C THR A 67 -19.25 5.51 -4.94
N LEU A 68 -19.12 6.67 -4.28
CA LEU A 68 -19.32 7.99 -4.84
C LEU A 68 -18.08 8.83 -4.55
N HIS A 69 -17.44 9.30 -5.61
CA HIS A 69 -16.30 10.21 -5.52
C HIS A 69 -16.65 11.55 -6.16
N GLU A 70 -16.42 12.63 -5.42
CA GLU A 70 -16.69 13.97 -5.93
C GLU A 70 -15.76 15.02 -5.35
N PHE A 71 -15.46 16.03 -6.16
CA PHE A 71 -14.79 17.25 -5.73
C PHE A 71 -15.80 18.38 -5.63
N PHE A 72 -15.72 19.18 -4.57
CA PHE A 72 -16.52 20.40 -4.48
C PHE A 72 -15.75 21.54 -3.83
N PRO A 73 -16.04 22.79 -4.22
CA PRO A 73 -15.29 23.94 -3.72
C PRO A 73 -15.51 24.16 -2.22
N MET A 74 -14.46 24.61 -1.54
CA MET A 74 -14.49 25.01 -0.13
C MET A 74 -15.19 26.38 0.04
N LEU A 75 -16.49 26.46 -0.26
CA LEU A 75 -17.27 27.70 -0.10
C LEU A 75 -17.46 28.09 1.37
N ALA A 76 -17.59 27.09 2.24
CA ALA A 76 -17.65 27.26 3.68
C ALA A 76 -16.82 26.15 4.32
N LYS A 77 -16.08 26.47 5.38
CA LYS A 77 -15.23 25.49 6.07
C LYS A 77 -16.08 24.34 6.62
N ARG A 78 -15.60 23.12 6.38
CA ARG A 78 -16.08 21.84 6.90
C ARG A 78 -14.92 21.15 7.58
N GLU A 79 -15.21 20.42 8.65
CA GLU A 79 -14.20 19.58 9.28
C GLU A 79 -13.86 18.42 8.36
N THR A 80 -12.57 18.17 8.16
CA THR A 80 -12.13 16.93 7.52
C THR A 80 -12.32 15.77 8.48
N GLY A 81 -12.60 14.58 7.94
CA GLY A 81 -12.94 13.43 8.78
C GLY A 81 -13.81 12.40 8.10
N ILE A 82 -14.20 11.41 8.90
CA ILE A 82 -15.15 10.38 8.53
C ILE A 82 -16.56 10.84 8.91
N TYR A 83 -17.44 10.88 7.93
CA TYR A 83 -18.86 11.17 8.07
C TYR A 83 -19.67 9.89 7.89
N ARG A 84 -20.69 9.69 8.73
CA ARG A 84 -21.55 8.51 8.67
C ARG A 84 -23.01 8.94 8.63
N HIS A 85 -23.79 8.37 7.72
CA HIS A 85 -25.23 8.58 7.64
C HIS A 85 -25.93 7.35 7.06
N LYS A 86 -26.85 6.74 7.83
CA LYS A 86 -27.55 5.50 7.44
C LYS A 86 -26.56 4.41 7.02
N SER A 87 -26.65 3.92 5.78
CA SER A 87 -25.73 2.92 5.24
C SER A 87 -24.46 3.51 4.62
N ALA A 88 -24.35 4.85 4.54
CA ALA A 88 -23.23 5.54 3.91
C ALA A 88 -22.16 5.95 4.93
N GLU A 89 -20.91 5.73 4.53
CA GLU A 89 -19.71 6.22 5.19
C GLU A 89 -18.89 7.00 4.16
N ALA A 90 -18.38 8.16 4.54
CA ALA A 90 -17.58 8.98 3.64
C ALA A 90 -16.40 9.62 4.33
N GLU A 91 -15.29 9.67 3.62
CA GLU A 91 -14.15 10.50 3.99
C GLU A 91 -14.22 11.83 3.25
N LEU A 92 -14.00 12.91 4.00
CA LEU A 92 -13.83 14.26 3.47
C LEU A 92 -12.41 14.73 3.78
N ASP A 93 -11.67 15.08 2.74
CA ASP A 93 -10.31 15.60 2.85
C ASP A 93 -10.15 16.90 2.04
N GLU A 94 -9.12 17.69 2.37
CA GLU A 94 -8.77 18.90 1.62
C GLU A 94 -7.74 18.55 0.53
N GLN A 95 -8.07 18.84 -0.73
CA GLN A 95 -7.17 18.56 -1.85
C GLN A 95 -6.83 19.82 -2.63
N HIS A 96 -5.52 20.03 -2.84
CA HIS A 96 -5.01 21.08 -3.73
C HIS A 96 -5.17 20.65 -5.18
N MET A 97 -6.13 21.26 -5.88
CA MET A 97 -6.32 21.05 -7.32
C MET A 97 -5.46 22.06 -8.08
N GLY A 98 -4.64 21.56 -9.01
CA GLY A 98 -3.58 22.30 -9.70
C GLY A 98 -3.88 23.78 -9.99
N GLY A 99 -3.11 24.65 -9.33
CA GLY A 99 -3.28 26.11 -9.33
C GLY A 99 -3.08 26.64 -7.91
N LYS A 100 -2.11 27.54 -7.73
CA LYS A 100 -1.45 27.84 -6.43
C LYS A 100 -2.35 28.13 -5.22
N ASN A 101 -3.65 28.40 -5.36
CA ASN A 101 -4.51 28.86 -4.26
C ASN A 101 -5.91 28.21 -4.19
N ARG A 102 -6.23 27.16 -4.98
CA ARG A 102 -7.56 26.53 -4.91
C ARG A 102 -7.52 25.23 -4.10
N ILE A 103 -8.20 25.24 -2.96
CA ILE A 103 -8.45 24.07 -2.13
C ILE A 103 -9.91 23.66 -2.37
N ASP A 104 -10.10 22.44 -2.87
CA ASP A 104 -11.41 21.82 -2.99
C ASP A 104 -11.49 20.66 -1.99
N TYR A 105 -12.70 20.34 -1.55
CA TYR A 105 -12.93 19.12 -0.79
C TYR A 105 -12.96 17.91 -1.72
N ALA A 106 -12.17 16.90 -1.39
CA ALA A 106 -12.25 15.56 -1.94
C ALA A 106 -13.21 14.73 -1.06
N PHE A 107 -14.32 14.30 -1.64
CA PHE A 107 -15.32 13.47 -0.97
C PHE A 107 -15.31 12.07 -1.57
N SER A 108 -15.17 11.07 -0.71
CA SER A 108 -15.17 9.66 -1.09
C SER A 108 -16.11 8.90 -0.17
N ALA A 109 -17.24 8.44 -0.70
CA ALA A 109 -18.24 7.69 0.05
C ALA A 109 -18.37 6.25 -0.44
N SER A 110 -18.66 5.34 0.48
CA SER A 110 -19.20 4.01 0.22
C SER A 110 -20.56 3.86 0.90
N ALA A 111 -21.49 3.16 0.25
CA ALA A 111 -22.83 2.92 0.78
C ALA A 111 -23.46 1.65 0.19
N LYS A 112 -24.54 1.16 0.80
CA LYS A 112 -25.36 0.09 0.19
C LYS A 112 -26.25 0.59 -0.95
N ASN A 113 -26.60 1.89 -0.93
CA ASN A 113 -27.47 2.52 -1.91
C ASN A 113 -26.91 3.89 -2.32
N ILE A 114 -27.02 4.21 -3.62
CA ILE A 114 -26.67 5.52 -4.18
C ILE A 114 -27.41 6.65 -3.45
N GLY A 115 -28.68 6.43 -3.10
CA GLY A 115 -29.50 7.43 -2.41
C GLY A 115 -28.89 7.89 -1.09
N ASP A 116 -28.41 6.95 -0.27
CA ASP A 116 -27.78 7.25 1.02
C ASP A 116 -26.45 8.00 0.83
N ALA A 117 -25.65 7.62 -0.17
CA ALA A 117 -24.39 8.32 -0.49
C ALA A 117 -24.63 9.76 -0.96
N LYS A 118 -25.62 9.97 -1.85
CA LYS A 118 -26.02 11.31 -2.34
C LYS A 118 -26.59 12.17 -1.20
N GLU A 119 -27.40 11.58 -0.33
CA GLU A 119 -27.95 12.29 0.84
C GLU A 119 -26.83 12.72 1.79
N LEU A 120 -25.87 11.83 2.06
CA LEU A 120 -24.71 12.14 2.89
C LEU A 120 -23.90 13.30 2.29
N LEU A 121 -23.58 13.24 1.00
CA LEU A 121 -22.91 14.35 0.30
C LEU A 121 -23.68 15.67 0.44
N ARG A 122 -25.01 15.64 0.25
CA ARG A 122 -25.87 16.83 0.39
C ARG A 122 -25.79 17.40 1.81
N LEU A 123 -25.85 16.55 2.83
CA LEU A 123 -25.75 16.96 4.24
C LEU A 123 -24.38 17.59 4.54
N VAL A 124 -23.30 16.99 4.06
CA VAL A 124 -21.93 17.52 4.24
C VAL A 124 -21.77 18.88 3.55
N ARG A 125 -22.21 19.01 2.29
CA ARG A 125 -22.19 20.28 1.55
C ARG A 125 -22.97 21.37 2.27
N ALA A 126 -24.17 21.05 2.74
CA ALA A 126 -25.02 21.98 3.49
C ALA A 126 -24.47 22.32 4.88
N GLY A 127 -23.51 21.57 5.41
CA GLY A 127 -23.05 21.70 6.80
C GLY A 127 -24.10 21.20 7.82
N GLY A 128 -25.03 20.35 7.38
CA GLY A 128 -26.10 19.79 8.21
C GLY A 128 -25.67 18.61 9.08
N ILE A 129 -24.42 18.18 8.98
CA ILE A 129 -23.84 17.07 9.74
C ILE A 129 -22.36 17.38 10.06
N ARG A 130 -21.87 16.86 11.19
CA ARG A 130 -20.45 16.89 11.58
C ARG A 130 -19.84 15.49 11.43
N PRO A 131 -18.51 15.37 11.25
CA PRO A 131 -17.88 14.06 11.13
C PRO A 131 -18.04 13.28 12.44
N SER A 132 -18.22 11.95 12.33
CA SER A 132 -18.13 11.06 13.49
C SER A 132 -16.70 10.96 14.01
N GLU A 133 -15.73 11.09 13.12
CA GLU A 133 -14.30 11.09 13.45
C GLU A 133 -13.68 12.33 12.79
N SER A 134 -13.36 13.35 13.59
CA SER A 134 -12.79 14.60 13.09
C SER A 134 -11.27 14.50 13.04
N TYR A 135 -10.69 14.90 11.91
CA TYR A 135 -9.23 14.99 11.75
C TYR A 135 -8.68 16.34 12.22
N GLU A 136 -9.55 17.31 12.54
CA GLU A 136 -9.14 18.59 13.13
C GLU A 136 -8.87 18.47 14.64
N THR A 137 -9.47 17.48 15.32
CA THR A 137 -9.22 17.22 16.74
C THR A 137 -7.94 16.40 16.95
N PRO A 138 -7.11 16.71 17.96
CA PRO A 138 -5.88 15.97 18.22
C PRO A 138 -6.15 14.48 18.50
N GLN A 139 -5.65 13.59 17.64
CA GLN A 139 -5.63 12.16 17.92
C GLN A 139 -4.34 11.85 18.68
N GLY A 140 -4.45 11.57 19.98
CA GLY A 140 -3.27 11.38 20.83
C GLY A 140 -2.40 12.63 21.03
N GLY A 141 -2.95 13.83 20.79
CA GLY A 141 -2.23 15.11 20.93
C GLY A 141 -1.53 15.62 19.66
N MET A 142 -1.63 14.90 18.54
CA MET A 142 -1.07 15.31 17.24
C MET A 142 -2.17 15.48 16.20
N SER A 143 -2.01 16.43 15.26
CA SER A 143 -2.91 16.55 14.10
C SER A 143 -2.58 15.47 13.05
N ARG A 144 -3.51 15.17 12.13
CA ARG A 144 -3.25 14.23 11.03
C ARG A 144 -2.04 14.62 10.19
N LYS A 145 -1.84 15.92 9.94
CA LYS A 145 -0.66 16.43 9.23
C LYS A 145 0.64 16.11 9.97
N ASP A 146 0.61 16.20 11.30
CA ASP A 146 1.76 15.84 12.14
C ASP A 146 1.98 14.32 12.13
N LEU A 147 0.91 13.52 12.17
CA LEU A 147 0.98 12.06 12.06
C LEU A 147 1.51 11.60 10.69
N GLU A 148 1.06 12.19 9.60
CA GLU A 148 1.56 11.90 8.25
C GLU A 148 3.03 12.31 8.09
N ALA A 149 3.41 13.48 8.62
CA ALA A 149 4.80 13.92 8.65
C ALA A 149 5.67 12.96 9.49
N GLU A 150 5.15 12.47 10.61
CA GLU A 150 5.84 11.52 11.48
C GLU A 150 5.97 10.14 10.84
N VAL A 151 4.93 9.64 10.18
CA VAL A 151 5.00 8.39 9.40
C VAL A 151 6.03 8.51 8.28
N GLU A 152 6.06 9.62 7.56
CA GLU A 152 7.06 9.83 6.50
C GLU A 152 8.48 10.01 7.06
N ARG A 153 8.62 10.60 8.25
CA ARG A 153 9.89 10.67 8.98
C ARG A 153 10.36 9.27 9.36
N LEU A 154 9.49 8.46 9.96
CA LEU A 154 9.79 7.08 10.37
C LEU A 154 10.16 6.20 9.17
N ARG A 155 9.44 6.31 8.05
CA ARG A 155 9.76 5.61 6.80
C ARG A 155 11.15 5.97 6.26
N ARG A 156 11.57 7.22 6.39
CA ARG A 156 12.93 7.64 6.02
C ARG A 156 13.98 7.05 6.95
N VAL A 157 13.73 7.04 8.26
CA VAL A 157 14.63 6.43 9.24
C VAL A 157 14.79 4.93 8.99
N THR A 158 13.70 4.20 8.74
CA THR A 158 13.78 2.76 8.45
C THR A 158 14.55 2.47 7.16
N ARG A 159 14.35 3.27 6.09
CA ARG A 159 15.14 3.11 4.86
C ARG A 159 16.64 3.35 5.07
N ILE A 160 17.02 4.28 5.95
CA ILE A 160 18.42 4.52 6.29
C ILE A 160 18.95 3.32 7.08
N ALA A 161 18.24 2.87 8.10
CA ALA A 161 18.62 1.71 8.90
C ALA A 161 18.76 0.43 8.04
N ASP A 162 17.89 0.22 7.05
CA ASP A 162 17.99 -0.91 6.12
C ASP A 162 19.26 -0.83 5.27
N LYS A 163 19.65 0.36 4.81
CA LYS A 163 20.91 0.57 4.07
C LYS A 163 22.12 0.28 4.95
N ASP A 164 22.14 0.84 6.16
CA ASP A 164 23.24 0.64 7.12
C ASP A 164 23.38 -0.85 7.47
N TYR A 165 22.27 -1.57 7.60
CA TYR A 165 22.27 -3.01 7.84
C TYR A 165 22.89 -3.81 6.68
N VAL A 166 22.59 -3.44 5.43
CA VAL A 166 23.18 -4.06 4.23
C VAL A 166 24.69 -3.81 4.17
N GLU A 167 25.13 -2.58 4.47
CA GLU A 167 26.55 -2.22 4.50
C GLU A 167 27.30 -3.02 5.58
N LEU A 168 26.79 -3.05 6.81
CA LEU A 168 27.37 -3.84 7.90
C LEU A 168 27.46 -5.33 7.56
N ARG A 169 26.42 -5.88 6.93
CA ARG A 169 26.43 -7.28 6.47
C ARG A 169 27.53 -7.52 5.44
N SER A 170 27.70 -6.62 4.47
CA SER A 170 28.75 -6.73 3.45
C SER A 170 30.16 -6.66 4.05
N LEU A 171 30.35 -5.78 5.04
CA LEU A 171 31.63 -5.61 5.73
C LEU A 171 31.97 -6.83 6.58
N ASN A 172 30.97 -7.42 7.24
CA ASN A 172 31.12 -8.66 7.98
C ASN A 172 31.44 -9.85 7.07
N THR A 173 30.82 -9.94 5.89
CA THR A 173 31.19 -10.94 4.89
C THR A 173 32.66 -10.77 4.45
N GLY A 174 33.07 -9.55 4.11
CA GLY A 174 34.46 -9.27 3.73
C GLY A 174 35.49 -9.55 4.83
N LEU A 175 35.15 -9.28 6.09
CA LEU A 175 35.99 -9.65 7.24
C LEU A 175 36.14 -11.17 7.39
N ASN A 176 35.06 -11.93 7.18
CA ASN A 176 35.11 -13.39 7.24
C ASN A 176 35.94 -13.98 6.08
N GLU A 177 35.81 -13.43 4.88
CA GLU A 177 36.64 -13.81 3.73
C GLU A 177 38.12 -13.55 3.99
N LEU A 178 38.46 -12.36 4.50
CA LEU A 178 39.83 -12.02 4.88
C LEU A 178 40.37 -12.94 6.00
N ALA A 179 39.53 -13.29 6.98
CA ALA A 179 39.90 -14.19 8.07
C ALA A 179 40.21 -15.61 7.54
N GLU A 180 39.43 -16.11 6.58
CA GLU A 180 39.69 -17.39 5.92
C GLU A 180 40.93 -17.35 5.02
N GLU A 181 41.16 -16.25 4.28
CA GLU A 181 42.38 -16.06 3.50
C GLU A 181 43.65 -16.02 4.36
N LEU A 182 43.59 -15.31 5.49
CA LEU A 182 44.68 -15.30 6.47
C LEU A 182 44.89 -16.69 7.08
N ARG A 183 43.81 -17.39 7.44
CA ARG A 183 43.89 -18.76 7.98
C ARG A 183 44.53 -19.72 6.98
N THR A 184 44.11 -19.69 5.71
CA THR A 184 44.64 -20.58 4.67
C THR A 184 46.07 -20.22 4.25
N SER A 185 46.42 -18.93 4.22
CA SER A 185 47.74 -18.46 3.77
C SER A 185 48.81 -18.46 4.87
N TRP A 186 48.45 -18.15 6.12
CA TRP A 186 49.42 -18.03 7.22
C TRP A 186 49.60 -19.31 8.03
N TRP A 187 48.59 -20.17 8.13
CA TRP A 187 48.70 -21.44 8.86
C TRP A 187 49.81 -22.37 8.32
N PRO A 188 50.01 -22.48 6.99
CA PRO A 188 51.15 -23.22 6.42
C PRO A 188 52.51 -22.60 6.72
N LEU A 189 52.59 -21.28 6.90
CA LEU A 189 53.83 -20.56 7.20
C LEU A 189 54.21 -20.67 8.68
N CYS A 190 53.22 -20.60 9.58
CA CYS A 190 53.41 -20.76 11.02
C CYS A 190 53.77 -22.21 11.39
N SER A 191 53.12 -23.19 10.74
CA SER A 191 53.47 -24.62 10.89
C SER A 191 54.84 -24.96 10.30
N LYS A 192 55.25 -24.37 9.17
CA LYS A 192 56.62 -24.53 8.64
C LYS A 192 57.69 -23.89 9.54
N ARG A 193 57.43 -22.72 10.15
CA ARG A 193 58.32 -22.12 11.15
C ARG A 193 58.45 -23.00 12.40
N GLY A 194 57.33 -23.54 12.90
CA GLY A 194 57.32 -24.49 14.02
C GLY A 194 58.03 -25.82 13.71
N MET A 195 57.90 -26.34 12.48
CA MET A 195 58.63 -27.54 12.03
C MET A 195 60.13 -27.30 11.85
N ARG A 196 60.55 -26.13 11.31
CA ARG A 196 61.97 -25.77 11.27
C ARG A 196 62.57 -25.70 12.68
N ALA A 197 61.88 -25.06 13.63
CA ALA A 197 62.34 -24.99 15.02
C ALA A 197 62.52 -26.39 15.65
N ARG A 198 61.63 -27.34 15.36
CA ARG A 198 61.75 -28.74 15.84
C ARG A 198 62.86 -29.54 15.14
N LEU A 199 63.12 -29.30 13.86
CA LEU A 199 64.18 -30.00 13.11
C LEU A 199 65.59 -29.55 13.53
N PHE A 200 65.78 -28.29 13.92
CA PHE A 200 67.06 -27.82 14.47
C PHE A 200 67.38 -28.46 15.83
N THR A 201 66.39 -28.57 16.73
CA THR A 201 66.58 -29.24 18.03
C THR A 201 66.92 -30.72 17.91
N ILE A 202 66.38 -31.44 16.92
CA ILE A 202 66.69 -32.88 16.73
C ILE A 202 68.11 -33.07 16.16
N ARG A 203 68.57 -32.15 15.29
CA ARG A 203 69.92 -32.21 14.72
C ARG A 203 71.01 -31.98 15.75
N ASP A 204 70.76 -31.10 16.72
CA ASP A 204 71.73 -30.81 17.80
C ASP A 204 71.81 -31.97 18.83
N THR A 205 70.69 -32.63 19.14
CA THR A 205 70.71 -33.82 20.03
C THR A 205 71.34 -35.07 19.42
N ALA A 206 71.39 -35.17 18.08
CA ALA A 206 72.00 -36.30 17.38
C ALA A 206 73.52 -36.17 17.22
N HIS A 207 74.10 -34.98 17.46
CA HIS A 207 75.54 -34.77 17.40
C HIS A 207 76.24 -35.06 18.74
N ASP A 208 75.55 -34.85 19.87
CA ASP A 208 76.07 -35.10 21.23
C ASP A 208 75.99 -36.56 21.71
N SER A 209 75.44 -37.47 20.90
CA SER A 209 75.29 -38.90 21.24
C SER A 209 76.25 -39.83 20.47
N ARG A 210 77.28 -39.27 19.82
CA ARG A 210 78.33 -40.02 19.09
C ARG A 210 79.77 -39.63 19.49
N THR A 211 79.98 -39.16 20.72
CA THR A 211 81.29 -39.04 21.36
C THR A 211 81.35 -39.88 22.63
#